data_AF-A0A2I0K790-F1
#
_entry.id   AF-A0A2I0K790-F1
#
_cell.length_a   1.000
_cell.length_b   1.000
_cell.length_c   1.000
_cell.angle_alpha   90.00
_cell.angle_beta   90.00
_cell.angle_gamma   90.00
#
_symmetry.space_group_name_H-M   'P 1'
#
loop_
_entity.id
_entity.type
_entity.pdbx_description
1 polymer ?
#
loop_
_entity_poly.entity_id
_entity_poly.type
_entity_poly.pdbx_seq_one_letter_code
_entity_poly.pdbx_strand_id
1 'polypeptide(L)'
;MDSVFQIKSRVVTICHRDRWEVGTHICTNSPLSPSGGSCQPSGTLNCKGKSYPKYHCSPPVTSSTSATLTENDFSEGGDGGGPSECDDKYHSNSEHVVALSTGWYAGGSRCGQMVKITSTKTGRSVTAKVVDECDSMNGCDSEHADQPPCRNNIVDASSSVWDTLGLDIDVGEESITWSMA
;
A
#
# COMPACT_ATOMS: atom_id res chain seq x y z
N MET A 1 -20.16 -5.81 -5.48
CA MET A 1 -18.96 -6.24 -4.74
C MET A 1 -18.00 -5.09 -4.88
N ASP A 2 -17.81 -4.34 -3.79
CA ASP A 2 -16.98 -3.13 -3.78
C ASP A 2 -15.52 -3.58 -3.73
N SER A 3 -14.95 -3.87 -4.90
CA SER A 3 -13.58 -4.30 -5.00
C SER A 3 -12.66 -3.21 -4.45
N VAL A 4 -11.82 -3.59 -3.49
CA VAL A 4 -10.86 -2.73 -2.79
C VAL A 4 -9.62 -2.57 -3.67
N PHE A 5 -9.83 -2.14 -4.91
CA PHE A 5 -8.75 -1.74 -5.79
C PHE A 5 -8.26 -0.36 -5.31
N GLN A 6 -6.95 -0.14 -5.28
CA GLN A 6 -6.31 1.06 -4.74
C GLN A 6 -5.41 1.66 -5.83
N ILE A 7 -6.00 2.51 -6.66
CA ILE A 7 -5.40 3.26 -7.76
C ILE A 7 -4.47 4.30 -7.18
N LYS A 8 -3.22 4.34 -7.67
CA LYS A 8 -2.34 5.47 -7.46
C LYS A 8 -2.60 6.62 -8.43
N SER A 9 -2.36 7.83 -7.92
CA SER A 9 -1.87 8.95 -8.71
C SER A 9 -0.54 9.48 -8.22
N ARG A 10 0.18 10.05 -9.18
CA ARG A 10 1.57 10.51 -9.07
C ARG A 10 1.63 11.80 -8.26
N VAL A 11 1.73 11.73 -6.93
CA VAL A 11 2.12 12.90 -6.12
C VAL A 11 3.62 13.15 -6.30
N VAL A 12 3.98 13.90 -7.36
CA VAL A 12 5.34 14.42 -7.50
C VAL A 12 5.56 15.47 -6.41
N THR A 13 6.24 15.10 -5.34
CA THR A 13 6.73 16.08 -4.36
C THR A 13 7.88 16.86 -4.99
N ILE A 14 7.58 18.01 -5.61
CA ILE A 14 8.63 18.93 -6.08
C ILE A 14 9.04 19.86 -4.93
N CYS A 15 10.19 19.56 -4.32
CA CYS A 15 10.82 20.44 -3.34
C CYS A 15 11.48 21.64 -4.05
N HIS A 16 10.74 22.71 -4.27
CA HIS A 16 11.34 23.98 -4.69
C HIS A 16 11.93 24.71 -3.47
N ARG A 17 13.24 24.96 -3.50
CA ARG A 17 13.86 25.98 -2.64
C ARG A 17 13.32 27.33 -3.09
N ASP A 18 12.68 28.04 -2.17
CA ASP A 18 12.34 29.46 -2.29
C ASP A 18 11.01 29.75 -3.02
N ARG A 19 9.88 29.64 -2.30
CA ARG A 19 8.87 30.72 -2.12
C ARG A 19 7.65 30.18 -1.35
N TRP A 20 7.36 30.84 -0.23
CA TRP A 20 6.33 30.46 0.74
C TRP A 20 5.02 31.21 0.42
N GLU A 21 4.03 30.51 -0.13
CA GLU A 21 2.63 30.95 -0.21
C GLU A 21 1.75 29.82 0.38
N VAL A 22 0.69 30.21 1.10
CA VAL A 22 -0.06 29.46 2.12
C VAL A 22 -0.41 28.01 1.72
N GLY A 23 0.24 27.06 2.40
CA GLY A 23 0.06 25.60 2.25
C GLY A 23 1.24 24.88 2.92
N THR A 24 1.28 24.87 4.25
CA THR A 24 2.53 24.59 4.97
C THR A 24 2.83 23.08 5.08
N HIS A 25 3.70 22.60 4.19
CA HIS A 25 4.61 21.47 4.42
C HIS A 25 5.90 21.97 5.07
N ILE A 26 6.29 21.38 6.20
CA ILE A 26 7.61 21.55 6.82
C ILE A 26 8.44 20.32 6.44
N CYS A 27 9.51 20.51 5.66
CA CYS A 27 10.57 19.51 5.47
C CYS A 27 11.39 19.39 6.77
N THR A 28 11.88 18.17 7.06
CA THR A 28 12.56 17.72 8.29
C THR A 28 11.65 17.52 9.51
N ASN A 29 11.04 16.33 9.55
CA ASN A 29 11.38 15.30 10.52
C ASN A 29 10.59 14.06 10.08
N SER A 30 11.25 12.90 9.92
CA SER A 30 10.53 11.64 10.17
C SER A 30 9.76 11.87 11.48
N PRO A 31 8.45 11.60 11.57
CA PRO A 31 7.82 11.62 12.87
C PRO A 31 8.54 10.54 13.67
N LEU A 32 9.44 10.98 14.55
CA LEU A 32 9.86 10.22 15.72
C LEU A 32 8.58 9.67 16.29
N SER A 33 8.38 8.35 16.18
CA SER A 33 7.31 7.66 16.87
C SER A 33 7.34 8.17 18.31
N PRO A 34 6.33 8.94 18.77
CA PRO A 34 6.29 9.35 20.14
C PRO A 34 6.01 8.07 20.92
N SER A 35 7.02 7.62 21.67
CA SER A 35 6.83 6.85 22.91
C SER A 35 5.74 5.77 22.90
N GLY A 36 6.09 4.53 22.54
CA GLY A 36 5.38 3.33 22.99
C GLY A 36 3.88 3.19 22.66
N GLY A 37 3.33 4.04 21.80
CA GLY A 37 1.93 3.97 21.36
C GLY A 37 1.77 3.10 20.11
N SER A 38 0.67 2.37 20.02
CA SER A 38 0.24 1.69 18.79
C SER A 38 0.00 2.70 17.67
N CYS A 39 0.23 2.32 16.40
CA CYS A 39 -0.04 3.16 15.24
C CYS A 39 -1.51 3.64 15.22
N GLN A 40 -1.72 4.96 15.15
CA GLN A 40 -3.03 5.60 15.18
C GLN A 40 -3.35 6.32 13.86
N PRO A 41 -4.64 6.54 13.54
CA PRO A 41 -5.03 7.38 12.40
C PRO A 41 -4.50 8.81 12.53
N SER A 42 -4.04 9.39 11.42
CA SER A 42 -3.58 10.78 11.33
C SER A 42 -4.70 11.78 11.01
N GLY A 43 -5.88 11.27 10.65
CA GLY A 43 -7.06 12.07 10.30
C GLY A 43 -8.03 11.23 9.47
N THR A 44 -8.92 11.90 8.72
CA THR A 44 -9.84 11.22 7.80
C THR A 44 -9.93 11.93 6.44
N LEU A 45 -10.37 11.19 5.42
CA LEU A 45 -10.83 11.69 4.12
C LEU A 45 -12.32 11.42 3.99
N ASN A 46 -13.07 12.37 3.43
CA ASN A 46 -14.48 12.18 3.12
C ASN A 46 -14.65 11.82 1.65
N CYS A 47 -15.27 10.67 1.40
CA CYS A 47 -15.45 10.10 0.08
C CYS A 47 -16.92 9.80 -0.09
N LYS A 48 -17.60 10.58 -0.94
CA LYS A 48 -19.05 10.43 -1.24
C LYS A 48 -19.91 10.37 0.04
N GLY A 49 -19.56 11.16 1.05
CA GLY A 49 -20.29 11.23 2.33
C GLY A 49 -19.82 10.25 3.41
N LYS A 50 -18.87 9.34 3.12
CA LYS A 50 -18.30 8.40 4.07
C LYS A 50 -16.89 8.83 4.49
N SER A 51 -16.61 8.74 5.78
CA SER A 51 -15.30 9.10 6.35
C SER A 51 -14.38 7.88 6.40
N TYR A 52 -13.16 8.01 5.86
CA TYR A 52 -12.14 6.97 5.82
C TYR A 52 -10.89 7.43 6.58
N PRO A 53 -10.31 6.61 7.47
CA PRO A 53 -9.11 6.99 8.21
C PRO A 53 -7.88 7.09 7.32
N LYS A 54 -7.00 8.04 7.64
CA LYS A 54 -5.66 8.17 7.05
C LYS A 54 -4.59 7.69 8.01
N TYR A 55 -3.48 7.20 7.47
CA TYR A 55 -2.36 6.70 8.26
C TYR A 55 -1.00 7.02 7.62
N HIS A 56 -0.11 7.59 8.42
CA HIS A 56 1.32 7.71 8.07
C HIS A 56 2.14 6.51 8.56
N CYS A 57 1.53 5.64 9.37
CA CYS A 57 2.19 4.52 10.03
C CYS A 57 1.46 3.23 9.72
N SER A 58 2.13 2.12 9.97
CA SER A 58 1.59 0.76 9.90
C SER A 58 1.92 0.02 11.19
N PRO A 59 1.28 -1.13 11.49
CA PRO A 59 1.68 -1.97 12.62
C PRO A 59 3.17 -2.36 12.57
N PRO A 60 3.81 -2.69 13.70
CA PRO A 60 5.22 -3.06 13.72
C PRO A 60 5.55 -4.24 12.80
N VAL A 61 6.61 -4.12 12.01
CA VAL A 61 7.14 -5.23 11.21
C VAL A 61 7.87 -6.21 12.14
N THR A 62 7.55 -7.49 12.02
CA THR A 62 8.13 -8.60 12.80
C THR A 62 8.59 -9.72 11.87
N SER A 63 9.06 -10.83 12.43
CA SER A 63 9.34 -12.06 11.66
C SER A 63 8.09 -12.76 11.11
N SER A 64 6.89 -12.34 11.53
CA SER A 64 5.59 -12.84 11.06
C SER A 64 4.51 -11.77 11.23
N THR A 65 4.64 -10.68 10.47
CA THR A 65 3.77 -9.50 10.54
C THR A 65 2.38 -9.84 10.03
N SER A 66 1.34 -9.70 10.85
CA SER A 66 -0.05 -9.88 10.42
C SER A 66 -0.47 -8.78 9.45
N ALA A 67 -1.14 -9.16 8.37
CA ALA A 67 -1.64 -8.25 7.36
C ALA A 67 -2.94 -8.78 6.72
N THR A 68 -3.62 -7.88 6.01
CA THR A 68 -4.69 -8.24 5.08
C THR A 68 -4.11 -8.23 3.67
N LEU A 69 -4.34 -9.30 2.94
CA LEU A 69 -4.02 -9.41 1.52
C LEU A 69 -5.20 -8.88 0.71
N THR A 70 -4.93 -8.00 -0.25
CA THR A 70 -5.86 -7.54 -1.29
C THR A 70 -5.28 -7.88 -2.67
N GLU A 71 -6.11 -7.83 -3.70
CA GLU A 71 -5.69 -8.04 -5.09
C GLU A 71 -5.58 -6.68 -5.80
N ASN A 72 -4.49 -6.51 -6.55
CA ASN A 72 -4.27 -5.34 -7.37
C ASN A 72 -3.71 -5.70 -8.74
N ASP A 73 -4.17 -4.98 -9.76
CA ASP A 73 -3.69 -5.05 -11.13
C ASP A 73 -2.54 -4.05 -11.34
N PHE A 74 -1.31 -4.56 -11.47
CA PHE A 74 -0.11 -3.74 -11.70
C PHE A 74 0.18 -3.46 -13.18
N SER A 75 -0.69 -3.93 -14.08
CA SER A 75 -0.48 -3.83 -15.53
C SER A 75 -0.91 -2.47 -16.10
N GLU A 76 -0.39 -2.15 -17.29
CA GLU A 76 -0.76 -0.91 -17.98
C GLU A 76 -2.25 -0.91 -18.34
N GLY A 77 -2.97 0.13 -17.92
CA GLY A 77 -4.42 0.25 -18.14
C GLY A 77 -5.27 -0.60 -17.18
N GLY A 78 -4.64 -1.25 -16.20
CA GLY A 78 -5.31 -1.91 -15.09
C GLY A 78 -5.75 -0.95 -13.99
N ASP A 79 -6.33 -1.53 -12.93
CA ASP A 79 -6.86 -0.81 -11.77
C ASP A 79 -5.78 -0.34 -10.78
N GLY A 80 -4.48 -0.55 -11.03
CA GLY A 80 -3.40 0.02 -10.20
C GLY A 80 -3.11 1.49 -10.48
N GLY A 81 -3.70 2.06 -11.55
CA GLY A 81 -3.48 3.44 -11.95
C GLY A 81 -2.18 3.65 -12.71
N GLY A 82 -1.29 4.47 -12.13
CA GLY A 82 0.02 4.78 -12.70
C GLY A 82 1.03 3.62 -12.59
N PRO A 83 2.23 3.79 -13.17
CA PRO A 83 3.35 2.86 -12.96
C PRO A 83 3.74 2.78 -11.46
N SER A 84 4.26 1.62 -11.04
CA SER A 84 4.68 1.35 -9.67
C SER A 84 5.85 2.22 -9.21
N GLU A 85 5.82 2.67 -7.96
CA GLU A 85 6.72 3.75 -7.53
C GLU A 85 8.15 3.37 -7.18
N CYS A 86 8.44 2.08 -7.04
CA CYS A 86 9.82 1.68 -6.84
C CYS A 86 10.68 1.82 -8.11
N ASP A 87 10.09 1.70 -9.30
CA ASP A 87 10.85 1.64 -10.56
C ASP A 87 10.20 2.33 -11.78
N ASP A 88 9.12 3.09 -11.57
CA ASP A 88 8.35 3.80 -12.60
C ASP A 88 7.87 2.85 -13.73
N LYS A 89 7.48 1.62 -13.41
CA LYS A 89 7.04 0.62 -14.41
C LYS A 89 5.71 -0.03 -14.05
N TYR A 90 5.03 -0.48 -15.11
CA TYR A 90 3.98 -1.48 -14.98
C TYR A 90 4.59 -2.88 -14.84
N HIS A 91 3.90 -3.74 -14.11
CA HIS A 91 4.27 -5.15 -13.93
C HIS A 91 3.17 -6.06 -14.45
N SER A 92 3.55 -7.20 -15.02
CA SER A 92 2.55 -8.21 -15.37
C SER A 92 1.97 -8.81 -14.08
N ASN A 93 0.66 -9.04 -14.02
CA ASN A 93 0.04 -9.74 -12.88
C ASN A 93 0.48 -11.21 -12.74
N SER A 94 1.19 -11.74 -13.74
CA SER A 94 1.89 -13.03 -13.66
C SER A 94 3.21 -12.96 -12.87
N GLU A 95 3.74 -11.77 -12.59
CA GLU A 95 4.90 -11.57 -11.72
C GLU A 95 4.46 -11.58 -10.26
N HIS A 96 5.24 -12.17 -9.35
CA HIS A 96 4.99 -12.06 -7.92
C HIS A 96 5.43 -10.69 -7.40
N VAL A 97 4.53 -9.71 -7.48
CA VAL A 97 4.78 -8.34 -7.02
C VAL A 97 3.72 -7.87 -6.04
N VAL A 98 4.11 -6.94 -5.16
CA VAL A 98 3.21 -6.35 -4.15
C VAL A 98 3.45 -4.86 -3.95
N ALA A 99 2.39 -4.19 -3.51
CA ALA A 99 2.42 -2.90 -2.84
C ALA A 99 2.29 -3.08 -1.32
N LEU A 100 2.89 -2.18 -0.53
CA LEU A 100 2.76 -2.18 0.92
C LEU A 100 2.10 -0.88 1.38
N SER A 101 1.24 -0.93 2.41
CA SER A 101 0.71 0.28 3.07
C SER A 101 1.83 1.30 3.37
N THR A 102 1.54 2.59 3.28
CA THR A 102 2.51 3.71 3.46
C THR A 102 3.52 3.51 4.60
N GLY A 103 3.06 3.08 5.78
CA GLY A 103 3.96 2.86 6.93
C GLY A 103 4.93 1.68 6.76
N TRP A 104 4.51 0.61 6.05
CA TRP A 104 5.36 -0.51 5.68
C TRP A 104 6.19 -0.23 4.42
N TYR A 105 5.69 0.55 3.46
CA TYR A 105 6.48 1.04 2.34
C TYR A 105 7.66 1.88 2.83
N ALA A 106 7.42 2.70 3.87
CA ALA A 106 8.44 3.47 4.59
C ALA A 106 9.32 4.29 3.62
N GLY A 107 8.66 5.08 2.77
CA GLY A 107 9.32 5.97 1.79
C GLY A 107 10.20 5.23 0.79
N GLY A 108 9.81 4.02 0.39
CA GLY A 108 10.54 3.20 -0.59
C GLY A 108 11.72 2.43 0.00
N SER A 109 11.92 2.42 1.32
CA SER A 109 13.05 1.69 1.93
C SER A 109 13.04 0.17 1.67
N ARG A 110 11.89 -0.39 1.28
CA ARG A 110 11.71 -1.80 0.90
C ARG A 110 11.63 -2.03 -0.61
N CYS A 111 11.77 -1.00 -1.43
CA CYS A 111 11.69 -1.14 -2.88
C CYS A 111 12.68 -2.18 -3.43
N GLY A 112 12.17 -3.06 -4.30
CA GLY A 112 12.94 -4.14 -4.90
C GLY A 112 13.31 -5.28 -3.94
N GLN A 113 12.98 -5.18 -2.65
CA GLN A 113 13.23 -6.23 -1.69
C GLN A 113 12.14 -7.31 -1.78
N MET A 114 12.52 -8.51 -1.38
CA MET A 114 11.63 -9.66 -1.36
C MET A 114 10.95 -9.79 -0.01
N VAL A 115 9.64 -10.03 -0.02
CA VAL A 115 8.87 -10.40 1.15
C VAL A 115 8.34 -11.82 0.99
N LYS A 116 8.33 -12.57 2.09
CA LYS A 116 7.67 -13.87 2.16
C LYS A 116 6.28 -13.67 2.74
N ILE A 117 5.27 -14.00 1.95
CA ILE A 117 3.86 -13.96 2.35
C ILE A 117 3.42 -15.39 2.66
N THR A 118 2.67 -15.57 3.74
CA THR A 118 2.11 -16.86 4.16
C THR A 118 0.62 -16.71 4.42
N SER A 119 -0.19 -17.52 3.75
CA SER A 119 -1.63 -17.56 3.99
C SER A 119 -1.94 -18.21 5.33
N THR A 120 -2.74 -17.54 6.17
CA THR A 120 -3.21 -18.16 7.42
C THR A 120 -4.27 -19.23 7.18
N LYS A 121 -4.92 -19.20 6.00
CA LYS A 121 -6.00 -20.12 5.61
C LYS A 121 -5.45 -21.42 5.00
N THR A 122 -4.47 -21.32 4.10
CA THR A 122 -3.95 -22.48 3.36
C THR A 122 -2.60 -22.97 3.88
N GLY A 123 -1.88 -22.15 4.67
CA GLY A 123 -0.52 -22.43 5.13
C GLY A 123 0.54 -22.36 4.02
N ARG A 124 0.15 -22.05 2.78
CA ARG A 124 1.08 -21.86 1.66
C ARG A 124 1.81 -20.55 1.79
N SER A 125 3.02 -20.49 1.21
CA SER A 125 3.83 -19.28 1.16
C SER A 125 4.28 -18.97 -0.26
N VAL A 126 4.49 -17.69 -0.54
CA VAL A 126 5.09 -17.19 -1.78
C VAL A 126 6.03 -16.04 -1.46
N THR A 127 7.11 -15.91 -2.23
CA THR A 127 7.98 -14.75 -2.16
C THR A 127 7.61 -13.79 -3.28
N ALA A 128 7.41 -12.52 -2.94
CA ALA A 128 7.04 -11.47 -3.87
C ALA A 128 7.93 -10.24 -3.69
N LYS A 129 8.16 -9.50 -4.79
CA LYS A 129 8.97 -8.29 -4.81
C LYS A 129 8.09 -7.09 -4.45
N VAL A 130 8.55 -6.23 -3.55
CA VAL A 130 7.91 -4.94 -3.28
C VAL A 130 8.20 -4.00 -4.45
N VAL A 131 7.16 -3.59 -5.15
CA VAL A 131 7.25 -2.68 -6.31
C VAL A 131 6.53 -1.36 -6.07
N ASP A 132 5.62 -1.30 -5.10
CA ASP A 132 4.81 -0.11 -4.93
C ASP A 132 4.37 0.17 -3.49
N GLU A 133 3.64 1.26 -3.32
CA GLU A 133 2.95 1.68 -2.11
C GLU A 133 1.44 1.58 -2.27
N CYS A 134 0.77 1.07 -1.24
CA CYS A 134 -0.68 1.23 -1.10
C CYS A 134 -0.91 2.48 -0.24
N ASP A 135 -1.28 3.60 -0.89
CA ASP A 135 -1.30 4.93 -0.27
C ASP A 135 -2.41 5.03 0.79
N SER A 136 -2.03 5.09 2.07
CA SER A 136 -2.97 5.23 3.19
C SER A 136 -3.20 6.68 3.62
N MET A 137 -2.76 7.65 2.82
CA MET A 137 -2.83 9.09 3.11
C MET A 137 -3.67 9.86 2.11
N ASN A 138 -3.68 9.44 0.85
CA ASN A 138 -4.40 10.09 -0.24
C ASN A 138 -5.48 9.16 -0.82
N GLY A 139 -6.39 9.75 -1.60
CA GLY A 139 -7.58 9.07 -2.11
C GLY A 139 -8.76 10.03 -2.20
N CYS A 140 -9.85 9.54 -2.78
CA CYS A 140 -11.13 10.25 -2.89
C CYS A 140 -11.07 11.50 -3.76
N ASP A 141 -10.18 11.46 -4.74
CA ASP A 141 -10.01 12.45 -5.78
C ASP A 141 -9.93 11.75 -7.14
N SER A 142 -10.01 12.52 -8.22
CA SER A 142 -9.93 11.99 -9.59
C SER A 142 -8.63 11.24 -9.87
N GLU A 143 -7.59 11.62 -9.14
CA GLU A 143 -6.25 11.07 -9.23
C GLU A 143 -6.24 9.59 -8.75
N HIS A 144 -7.02 9.26 -7.72
CA HIS A 144 -7.21 7.90 -7.21
C HIS A 144 -8.54 7.28 -7.69
N ALA A 145 -9.09 7.77 -8.81
CA ALA A 145 -10.42 7.39 -9.34
C ALA A 145 -11.55 7.36 -8.30
N ASP A 146 -11.55 8.34 -7.39
CA ASP A 146 -12.45 8.47 -6.25
C ASP A 146 -12.44 7.31 -5.25
N GLN A 147 -11.42 6.44 -5.28
CA GLN A 147 -11.26 5.33 -4.34
C GLN A 147 -10.78 5.82 -2.97
N PRO A 148 -11.20 5.17 -1.87
CA PRO A 148 -10.80 5.55 -0.52
C PRO A 148 -9.30 5.32 -0.29
N PRO A 149 -8.66 6.02 0.67
CA PRO A 149 -7.29 5.72 1.05
C PRO A 149 -7.13 4.26 1.49
N CYS A 150 -5.95 3.70 1.23
CA CYS A 150 -5.59 2.36 1.66
C CYS A 150 -5.61 2.22 3.19
N ARG A 151 -5.87 1.01 3.68
CA ARG A 151 -5.70 0.69 5.11
C ARG A 151 -4.21 0.57 5.44
N ASN A 152 -3.87 0.68 6.72
CA ASN A 152 -2.48 0.71 7.16
C ASN A 152 -1.81 -0.66 7.38
N ASN A 153 -2.50 -1.75 7.07
CA ASN A 153 -2.07 -3.12 7.31
C ASN A 153 -2.25 -4.01 6.07
N ILE A 154 -2.06 -3.45 4.88
CA ILE A 154 -2.32 -4.07 3.58
C ILE A 154 -1.02 -4.50 2.91
N VAL A 155 -1.06 -5.73 2.39
CA VAL A 155 -0.18 -6.19 1.32
C VAL A 155 -1.08 -6.33 0.10
N ASP A 156 -0.89 -5.47 -0.88
CA ASP A 156 -1.71 -5.44 -2.08
C ASP A 156 -0.98 -6.19 -3.19
N ALA A 157 -1.55 -7.26 -3.71
CA ALA A 157 -0.77 -8.27 -4.43
C ALA A 157 -1.34 -8.61 -5.81
N SER A 158 -0.44 -8.87 -6.75
CA SER A 158 -0.79 -9.35 -8.09
C SER A 158 -1.58 -10.67 -8.02
N SER A 159 -2.39 -10.96 -9.04
CA SER A 159 -3.19 -12.19 -9.11
C SER A 159 -2.35 -13.48 -8.98
N SER A 160 -1.12 -13.51 -9.50
CA SER A 160 -0.23 -14.68 -9.36
C SER A 160 0.20 -15.01 -7.92
N VAL A 161 0.26 -14.00 -7.04
CA VAL A 161 0.50 -14.20 -5.60
C VAL A 161 -0.68 -14.92 -4.97
N TRP A 162 -1.91 -14.49 -5.29
CA TRP A 162 -3.14 -15.13 -4.84
C TRP A 162 -3.23 -16.59 -5.30
N ASP A 163 -2.98 -16.85 -6.59
CA ASP A 163 -2.99 -18.18 -7.17
C ASP A 163 -1.98 -19.12 -6.47
N THR A 164 -0.76 -18.64 -6.24
CA THR A 164 0.29 -19.44 -5.58
C THR A 164 -0.07 -19.76 -4.13
N LEU A 165 -0.70 -18.81 -3.43
CA LEU A 165 -1.23 -19.04 -2.09
C LEU A 165 -2.46 -19.97 -2.08
N GLY A 166 -3.03 -20.28 -3.23
CA GLY A 166 -4.25 -21.09 -3.38
C GLY A 166 -5.47 -20.38 -2.80
N LEU A 167 -5.53 -19.05 -2.96
CA LEU A 167 -6.62 -18.21 -2.50
C LEU A 167 -7.51 -17.82 -3.68
N ASP A 168 -8.78 -17.55 -3.39
CA ASP A 168 -9.77 -17.13 -4.36
C ASP A 168 -9.87 -15.60 -4.35
N ILE A 169 -9.52 -14.95 -5.46
CA ILE A 169 -9.52 -13.50 -5.60
C ILE A 169 -10.94 -12.91 -5.45
N ASP A 170 -11.99 -13.68 -5.73
CA ASP A 170 -13.38 -13.21 -5.65
C ASP A 170 -13.83 -12.99 -4.18
N VAL A 171 -13.07 -13.51 -3.21
CA VAL A 171 -13.25 -13.20 -1.77
C VAL A 171 -12.88 -11.74 -1.46
N GLY A 172 -11.97 -11.15 -2.24
CA GLY A 172 -11.52 -9.77 -2.13
C GLY A 172 -10.46 -9.53 -1.05
N GLU A 173 -10.62 -10.10 0.14
CA GLU A 173 -9.66 -9.91 1.25
C GLU A 173 -9.39 -11.22 2.01
N GLU A 174 -8.12 -11.51 2.27
CA GLU A 174 -7.71 -12.67 3.06
C GLU A 174 -6.67 -12.31 4.13
N SER A 175 -6.64 -13.09 5.21
CA SER A 175 -5.66 -12.90 6.29
C SER A 175 -4.33 -13.60 5.95
N ILE A 176 -3.23 -12.90 6.16
CA ILE A 176 -1.88 -13.41 5.91
C ILE A 176 -0.92 -13.02 7.05
N THR A 177 0.25 -13.64 7.03
CA THR A 177 1.45 -13.07 7.65
C THR A 177 2.52 -12.80 6.61
N TRP A 178 3.38 -11.82 6.85
CA TRP A 178 4.53 -11.54 5.99
C TRP A 178 5.79 -11.18 6.77
N SER A 179 6.93 -11.38 6.15
CA SER A 179 8.24 -10.95 6.64
C SER A 179 9.19 -10.65 5.49
N MET A 180 10.30 -9.97 5.78
CA MET A 180 11.40 -9.87 4.80
C MET A 180 11.95 -11.28 4.51
N ALA A 181 12.19 -11.59 3.24
CA ALA A 181 12.71 -12.88 2.78
C ALA A 181 14.25 -12.94 2.76
#